data_AF-A0A482DS28-F1
#
_entry.id   AF-A0A482DS28-F1
#
_cell.length_a   1.000
_cell.length_b   1.000
_cell.length_c   1.000
_cell.angle_alpha   90.00
_cell.angle_beta   90.00
_cell.angle_gamma   90.00
#
_symmetry.space_group_name_H-M   'P 1'
#
loop_
_entity.id
_entity.type
_entity.pdbx_description
1 polymer ?
#
loop_
_entity_poly.entity_id
_entity_poly.type
_entity_poly.pdbx_seq_one_letter_code
_entity_poly.pdbx_strand_id
1 'polypeptide(L)'
;MSKSKLGEKNSFFGKTHSEKTKSLMSLARLGKIHSDSTKDLMFKKRGLQVYLYEKNSDGGLDLVGTFVSGRKTAEFLNISNNTVNLYLKSGKLFKDKYLFSRNPMDNS
;
A
#
# COMPACT_ATOMS: atom_id res chain seq x y z
N MET A 1 -1.34 11.64 18.37
CA MET A 1 -1.85 12.04 19.69
C MET A 1 -0.96 13.14 20.24
N SER A 2 -1.52 14.24 20.75
CA SER A 2 -0.72 15.32 21.34
C SER A 2 -0.06 14.86 22.65
N LYS A 3 1.12 15.39 22.97
CA LYS A 3 1.85 15.07 24.21
C LYS A 3 1.02 15.32 25.48
N SER A 4 0.05 16.24 25.42
CA SER A 4 -0.86 16.58 26.51
C SER A 4 -1.89 15.50 26.89
N LYS A 5 -2.08 14.46 26.06
CA LYS A 5 -3.07 13.39 26.28
C LYS A 5 -2.45 12.05 26.69
N LEU A 6 -1.20 12.06 27.13
CA LEU A 6 -0.44 10.88 27.54
C LEU A 6 -0.33 10.78 29.07
N GLY A 7 -0.29 9.56 29.58
CA GLY A 7 -0.11 9.27 31.01
C GLY A 7 -1.27 9.76 31.88
N GLU A 8 -0.96 10.01 33.15
CA GLU A 8 -1.91 10.43 34.19
C GLU A 8 -2.70 11.71 33.87
N LYS A 9 -2.18 12.56 32.97
CA LYS A 9 -2.88 13.77 32.51
C LYS A 9 -4.08 13.47 31.62
N ASN A 10 -4.26 12.23 31.18
CA ASN A 10 -5.43 11.80 30.42
C ASN A 10 -6.55 11.34 31.37
N SER A 11 -7.75 11.92 31.25
CA SER A 11 -8.95 11.55 32.04
C SER A 11 -9.37 10.07 31.90
N PHE A 12 -8.88 9.39 30.87
CA PHE A 12 -9.10 7.96 30.64
C PHE A 12 -7.93 7.06 31.06
N PHE A 13 -6.86 7.62 31.64
CA PHE A 13 -5.74 6.82 32.12
C PHE A 13 -6.20 5.80 33.19
N GLY A 14 -5.78 4.54 33.05
CA GLY A 14 -6.20 3.44 33.92
C GLY A 14 -7.61 2.88 33.68
N LYS A 15 -8.43 3.48 32.81
CA LYS A 15 -9.78 2.97 32.51
C LYS A 15 -9.74 1.96 31.37
N THR A 16 -10.30 0.78 31.60
CA THR A 16 -10.44 -0.27 30.57
C THR A 16 -11.91 -0.61 30.32
N HIS A 17 -12.26 -0.92 29.07
CA HIS A 17 -13.58 -1.46 28.77
C HIS A 17 -13.78 -2.85 29.38
N SER A 18 -15.01 -3.15 29.81
CA SER A 18 -15.39 -4.51 30.22
C SER A 18 -15.34 -5.47 29.03
N GLU A 19 -15.18 -6.77 29.29
CA GLU A 19 -15.18 -7.81 28.25
C GLU A 19 -16.47 -7.78 27.41
N LYS A 20 -17.63 -7.58 28.03
CA LYS A 20 -18.91 -7.42 27.33
C LYS A 20 -18.87 -6.27 26.34
N THR A 21 -18.35 -5.11 26.75
CA THR A 21 -18.23 -3.94 25.88
C THR A 21 -17.24 -4.18 24.74
N LYS A 22 -16.09 -4.81 25.01
CA LYS A 22 -15.11 -5.18 23.96
C LYS A 22 -15.76 -6.09 22.90
N SER A 23 -16.53 -7.09 23.33
CA SER A 23 -17.24 -8.01 22.45
C SER A 23 -18.26 -7.28 21.56
N LEU A 24 -19.07 -6.39 22.14
CA LEU A 24 -20.02 -5.57 21.36
C LEU A 24 -19.32 -4.66 20.34
N MET A 25 -18.20 -4.02 20.73
CA MET A 25 -17.41 -3.19 19.82
C MET A 25 -16.75 -3.99 18.69
N SER A 26 -16.40 -5.25 18.96
CA SER A 26 -15.86 -6.18 17.95
C SER A 26 -16.94 -6.57 16.95
N LEU A 27 -18.11 -6.99 17.46
CA LEU A 27 -19.28 -7.33 16.64
C LEU A 27 -19.71 -6.16 15.74
N ALA A 28 -19.76 -4.94 16.28
CA ALA A 28 -20.10 -3.73 15.52
C ALA A 28 -19.08 -3.35 14.43
N ARG A 29 -17.87 -3.92 14.48
CA ARG A 29 -16.84 -3.74 13.44
C ARG A 29 -16.84 -4.88 12.41
N LEU A 30 -17.39 -6.04 12.76
CA LEU A 30 -17.47 -7.18 11.85
C LEU A 30 -18.24 -6.78 10.58
N GLY A 31 -17.73 -7.15 9.42
CA GLY A 31 -18.36 -6.88 8.13
C GLY A 31 -18.26 -5.44 7.62
N LYS A 32 -17.63 -4.51 8.35
CA LYS A 32 -17.34 -3.17 7.81
C LYS A 32 -16.22 -3.26 6.78
N ILE A 33 -16.55 -2.91 5.54
CA ILE A 33 -15.61 -2.85 4.41
C ILE A 33 -15.35 -1.39 4.08
N HIS A 34 -14.08 -1.02 3.88
CA HIS A 34 -13.73 0.32 3.40
C HIS A 34 -14.18 0.52 1.95
N SER A 35 -14.63 1.74 1.62
CA SER A 35 -14.83 2.14 0.23
C SER A 35 -13.52 2.09 -0.54
N ASP A 36 -13.58 1.93 -1.86
CA ASP A 36 -12.37 1.84 -2.69
C ASP A 36 -11.53 3.12 -2.65
N SER A 37 -12.18 4.29 -2.63
CA SER A 37 -11.48 5.58 -2.45
C SER A 37 -10.69 5.65 -1.13
N THR A 38 -11.22 5.08 -0.04
CA THR A 38 -10.53 5.03 1.26
C THR A 38 -9.35 4.07 1.20
N LYS A 39 -9.49 2.91 0.55
CA LYS A 39 -8.38 1.97 0.35
C LYS A 39 -7.25 2.63 -0.43
N ASP A 40 -7.57 3.33 -1.52
CA ASP A 40 -6.58 4.01 -2.36
C ASP A 40 -5.80 5.08 -1.57
N LEU A 41 -6.49 5.88 -0.77
CA LEU A 41 -5.87 6.86 0.13
C LEU A 41 -4.95 6.17 1.14
N MET A 42 -5.39 5.06 1.74
CA MET A 42 -4.57 4.27 2.66
C MET A 42 -3.31 3.71 1.96
N PHE A 43 -3.43 3.22 0.73
CA PHE A 43 -2.29 2.71 -0.04
C PHE A 43 -1.27 3.81 -0.35
N LYS A 44 -1.75 4.99 -0.80
CA LYS A 44 -0.91 6.17 -1.05
C LYS A 44 -0.17 6.59 0.22
N LYS A 45 -0.87 6.70 1.36
CA LYS A 45 -0.27 7.07 2.65
C LYS A 45 0.78 6.06 3.14
N ARG A 46 0.62 4.77 2.82
CA ARG A 46 1.56 3.71 3.18
C ARG A 46 2.74 3.57 2.20
N GLY A 47 2.74 4.32 1.08
CA GLY A 47 3.78 4.20 0.05
C GLY A 47 3.77 2.84 -0.66
N LEU A 48 2.59 2.24 -0.83
CA LEU A 48 2.45 0.90 -1.40
C LEU A 48 2.15 0.88 -2.91
N GLN A 49 2.17 2.04 -3.54
CA GLN A 49 1.96 2.18 -4.98
C GLN A 49 3.11 1.55 -5.78
N VAL A 50 2.83 1.17 -7.01
CA VAL A 50 3.77 0.53 -7.93
C VAL A 50 3.82 1.31 -9.22
N TYR A 51 5.02 1.73 -9.59
CA TYR A 51 5.33 2.35 -10.86
C TYR A 51 5.79 1.27 -11.82
N LEU A 52 5.15 1.21 -12.99
CA LEU A 52 5.51 0.30 -14.07
C LEU A 52 6.19 1.10 -15.18
N TYR A 53 7.40 0.71 -15.51
CA TYR A 53 8.15 1.26 -16.62
C TYR A 53 8.35 0.21 -17.71
N GLU A 54 8.42 0.64 -18.96
CA GLU A 54 8.74 -0.17 -20.13
C GLU A 54 10.04 0.33 -20.75
N LYS A 55 10.91 -0.61 -21.14
CA LYS A 55 12.19 -0.32 -21.76
C LYS A 55 11.99 0.04 -23.24
N ASN A 56 12.56 1.17 -23.64
CA ASN A 56 12.60 1.64 -25.02
C ASN A 56 13.77 1.03 -25.81
N SER A 57 13.68 1.15 -27.14
CA SER A 57 14.75 0.75 -28.07
C SER A 57 16.10 1.41 -27.75
N ASP A 58 16.08 2.65 -27.27
CA ASP A 58 17.28 3.42 -26.92
C ASP A 58 17.82 3.14 -25.51
N GLY A 59 17.22 2.18 -24.79
CA GLY A 59 17.58 1.84 -23.41
C GLY A 59 16.95 2.73 -22.33
N GLY A 60 16.15 3.73 -22.72
CA GLY A 60 15.33 4.53 -21.81
C GLY A 60 14.21 3.71 -21.15
N LEU A 61 13.63 4.27 -20.08
CA LEU A 61 12.51 3.68 -19.35
C LEU A 61 11.32 4.65 -19.35
N ASP A 62 10.28 4.29 -20.07
CA ASP A 62 9.06 5.09 -20.13
C ASP A 62 8.06 4.63 -19.07
N LEU A 63 7.46 5.59 -18.36
CA LEU A 63 6.43 5.30 -17.38
C LEU A 63 5.14 4.87 -18.10
N VAL A 64 4.81 3.59 -18.02
CA VAL A 64 3.54 3.04 -18.53
C VAL A 64 2.38 3.45 -17.64
N GLY A 65 2.59 3.44 -16.32
CA GLY A 65 1.55 3.82 -15.39
C GLY A 65 1.89 3.65 -13.91
N THR A 66 1.04 4.25 -13.07
CA THR A 66 1.10 4.13 -11.62
C THR A 66 -0.10 3.35 -11.12
N PHE A 67 0.15 2.30 -10.36
CA PHE A 67 -0.87 1.40 -9.83
C PHE A 67 -0.94 1.51 -8.32
N VAL A 68 -2.15 1.33 -7.77
CA VAL A 68 -2.40 1.37 -6.33
C VAL A 68 -1.63 0.27 -5.58
N SER A 69 -1.39 -0.88 -6.22
CA SER A 69 -0.67 -2.01 -5.63
C SER A 69 -0.07 -2.93 -6.68
N GLY A 70 0.86 -3.79 -6.24
CA GLY A 70 1.47 -4.82 -7.11
C GLY A 70 0.45 -5.83 -7.66
N ARG A 71 -0.66 -6.08 -6.95
CA ARG A 71 -1.75 -6.91 -7.46
C ARG A 71 -2.45 -6.26 -8.66
N LYS A 72 -2.68 -4.95 -8.62
CA LYS A 72 -3.27 -4.22 -9.75
C LYS A 72 -2.33 -4.19 -10.96
N THR A 73 -1.03 -4.05 -10.72
CA THR A 73 -0.02 -4.19 -11.78
C THR A 73 0.01 -5.61 -12.36
N ALA A 74 -0.12 -6.62 -11.51
CA ALA A 74 -0.16 -8.02 -11.94
C ALA A 74 -1.41 -8.33 -12.78
N GLU A 75 -2.57 -7.79 -12.40
CA GLU A 75 -3.81 -7.86 -13.18
C GLU A 75 -3.64 -7.18 -14.55
N PHE A 76 -2.99 -6.02 -14.62
CA PHE A 76 -2.73 -5.29 -15.87
C PHE A 76 -1.82 -6.07 -16.84
N LEU A 77 -0.75 -6.69 -16.32
CA LEU A 77 0.19 -7.49 -17.12
C LEU A 77 -0.21 -8.96 -17.27
N ASN A 78 -1.34 -9.37 -16.68
CA ASN A 78 -1.80 -10.75 -16.58
C ASN A 78 -0.70 -11.73 -16.07
N ILE A 79 -0.04 -11.36 -14.98
CA ILE A 79 1.02 -12.15 -14.32
C ILE A 79 0.68 -12.42 -12.86
N SER A 80 1.47 -13.26 -12.19
CA SER A 80 1.32 -13.47 -10.75
C SER A 80 1.76 -12.25 -9.94
N ASN A 81 1.03 -11.93 -8.87
CA ASN A 81 1.44 -10.91 -7.90
C ASN A 81 2.81 -11.23 -7.26
N ASN A 82 3.15 -12.52 -7.14
CA ASN A 82 4.47 -12.91 -6.63
C ASN A 82 5.59 -12.45 -7.59
N THR A 83 5.38 -12.58 -8.90
CA THR A 83 6.32 -12.06 -9.91
C THR A 83 6.54 -10.56 -9.72
N VAL A 84 5.47 -9.76 -9.61
CA VAL A 84 5.61 -8.31 -9.38
C VAL A 84 6.41 -8.02 -8.10
N ASN A 85 6.12 -8.70 -6.99
CA ASN A 85 6.84 -8.48 -5.73
C ASN A 85 8.29 -8.95 -5.76
N LEU A 86 8.60 -10.05 -6.45
CA LEU A 86 9.97 -10.52 -6.65
C LEU A 86 10.79 -9.49 -7.42
N TYR A 87 10.24 -9.01 -8.54
CA TYR A 87 10.94 -8.04 -9.37
C TYR A 87 11.02 -6.65 -8.72
N LEU A 88 10.00 -6.22 -7.97
CA LEU A 88 10.04 -5.03 -7.10
C LEU A 88 11.18 -5.07 -6.08
N LYS A 89 11.40 -6.23 -5.44
CA LYS A 89 12.49 -6.41 -4.48
C LYS A 89 13.85 -6.45 -5.14
N SER A 90 13.93 -7.09 -6.31
CA SER A 90 15.19 -7.27 -7.02
C SER A 90 15.65 -6.01 -7.77
N GLY A 91 14.73 -5.12 -8.13
CA GLY A 91 15.01 -3.98 -9.01
C GLY A 91 15.41 -4.37 -10.44
N LYS A 92 15.24 -5.63 -10.84
CA LYS A 92 15.59 -6.13 -12.18
C LYS A 92 14.45 -5.94 -13.18
N LEU A 93 14.80 -5.96 -14.45
CA LEU A 93 13.82 -6.01 -15.54
C LEU A 93 13.16 -7.38 -15.61
N PHE A 94 11.84 -7.39 -15.67
CA PHE A 94 11.05 -8.56 -16.02
C PHE A 94 11.00 -8.71 -17.54
N LYS A 95 11.39 -9.89 -18.02
CA LYS A 95 11.49 -10.22 -19.46
C LYS A 95 12.34 -9.21 -20.26
N ASP A 96 13.37 -8.63 -19.63
CA ASP A 96 14.20 -7.56 -20.19
C ASP A 96 13.43 -6.35 -20.75
N LYS A 97 12.18 -6.18 -20.29
CA LYS A 97 11.21 -5.26 -20.87
C LYS A 97 10.56 -4.35 -19.84
N TYR A 98 10.15 -4.88 -18.69
CA TYR A 98 9.37 -4.13 -17.70
C TYR A 98 10.15 -3.94 -16.39
N LEU A 99 10.15 -2.73 -15.85
CA LEU A 99 10.69 -2.45 -14.51
C LEU A 99 9.56 -2.09 -13.56
N PHE A 100 9.60 -2.64 -12.35
CA PHE A 100 8.68 -2.28 -11.27
C PHE A 100 9.43 -1.50 -10.19
N SER A 101 8.88 -0.37 -9.76
CA SER A 101 9.44 0.44 -8.68
C SER A 101 8.40 0.85 -7.64
N ARG A 102 8.86 1.10 -6.41
CA ARG A 102 8.04 1.65 -5.32
C ARG A 102 8.02 3.18 -5.29
N ASN A 103 9.04 3.77 -5.88
CA ASN A 103 9.24 5.21 -5.97
C ASN A 103 9.27 5.62 -7.45
N PRO A 104 8.82 6.84 -7.77
CA PRO A 104 9.02 7.36 -9.11
C PRO A 104 10.53 7.48 -9.34
N MET A 105 11.01 6.94 -10.46
CA MET A 105 12.36 7.21 -10.96
C MET A 105 12.37 8.64 -11.47
N ASP A 106 13.22 9.49 -10.90
CA ASP A 106 13.43 10.84 -11.42
C ASP A 106 14.20 10.73 -12.75
N ASN A 107 13.63 11.27 -13.81
CA ASN A 107 14.35 11.54 -15.05
C ASN A 107 15.19 12.80 -14.81
N SER A 108 16.36 12.65 -14.19
CA SER A 108 17.40 13.70 -14.10
C SER A 108 18.34 13.64 -15.28
#